data_AF-A0A1T4W4G3-F1
#
_entry.id   AF-A0A1T4W4G3-F1
#
_cell.length_a   1.000
_cell.length_b   1.000
_cell.length_c   1.000
_cell.angle_alpha   90.00
_cell.angle_beta   90.00
_cell.angle_gamma   90.00
#
_symmetry.space_group_name_H-M   'P 1'
#
loop_
_entity.id
_entity.type
_entity.pdbx_description
1 polymer ?
#
loop_
_entity_poly.entity_id
_entity_poly.type
_entity_poly.pdbx_seq_one_letter_code
_entity_poly.pdbx_strand_id
1 'polypeptide(L)'
;MRKVCIGVAMAAVTLLLAVSSGLAYKVPDEIVIKRPKGNTPLSAWVTEVKFPHGMHAVKNACESCHHKESDKTLGEFVPCSQCHKSDDPDDPTGFFRAWHTEAAPSCLGCHTTRRTQGKDNPVGCTTACHKP
;
A
#
# COMPACT_ATOMS: atom_id res chain seq x y z
N MET A 1 -63.24 -16.48 27.36
CA MET A 1 -63.06 -17.21 26.09
C MET A 1 -61.80 -16.69 25.41
N ARG A 2 -60.88 -17.59 25.04
CA ARG A 2 -59.58 -17.34 24.38
C ARG A 2 -59.75 -16.78 22.96
N LYS A 3 -58.76 -15.96 22.52
CA LYS A 3 -58.00 -15.98 21.23
C LYS A 3 -57.51 -14.54 20.92
N VAL A 4 -56.21 -14.22 21.15
CA VAL A 4 -55.10 -14.21 20.16
C VAL A 4 -55.43 -13.24 19.01
N CYS A 5 -54.75 -12.10 18.84
CA CYS A 5 -53.48 -12.00 18.11
C CYS A 5 -52.61 -10.84 18.60
N ILE A 6 -51.55 -11.17 19.35
CA ILE A 6 -50.32 -10.36 19.42
C ILE A 6 -49.40 -10.97 18.38
N GLY A 7 -48.91 -10.18 17.42
CA GLY A 7 -47.79 -10.61 16.58
C GLY A 7 -47.75 -9.99 15.19
N VAL A 8 -46.53 -9.61 14.82
CA VAL A 8 -46.04 -9.37 13.45
C VAL A 8 -46.29 -7.97 12.87
N ALA A 9 -45.59 -6.96 13.43
CA ALA A 9 -45.22 -5.77 12.66
C ALA A 9 -43.85 -5.18 13.08
N MET A 10 -42.94 -6.01 13.61
CA MET A 10 -41.55 -5.66 13.90
C MET A 10 -40.64 -6.83 13.52
N ALA A 11 -40.50 -7.12 12.22
CA ALA A 11 -39.55 -8.16 11.76
C ALA A 11 -39.19 -8.04 10.26
N ALA A 12 -39.08 -6.84 9.70
CA ALA A 12 -38.78 -6.70 8.26
C ALA A 12 -37.77 -5.58 7.92
N VAL A 13 -36.91 -5.16 8.86
CA VAL A 13 -35.86 -4.15 8.59
C VAL A 13 -34.46 -4.63 9.04
N THR A 14 -34.27 -5.93 9.31
CA THR A 14 -33.00 -6.46 9.87
C THR A 14 -32.32 -7.52 9.02
N LEU A 15 -32.48 -7.53 7.69
CA LEU A 15 -31.75 -8.47 6.84
C LEU A 15 -31.35 -7.88 5.47
N LEU A 16 -30.53 -6.82 5.49
CA LEU A 16 -29.75 -6.35 4.33
C LEU A 16 -28.25 -6.28 4.68
N LEU A 17 -27.77 -7.25 5.46
CA LEU A 17 -26.35 -7.47 5.76
C LEU A 17 -25.90 -8.79 5.14
N ALA A 18 -25.87 -8.85 3.81
CA ALA A 18 -25.27 -9.93 3.02
C ALA A 18 -25.31 -9.44 1.56
N VAL A 19 -24.24 -9.28 0.80
CA VAL A 19 -22.89 -9.81 0.84
C VAL A 19 -22.02 -8.77 0.14
N SER A 20 -21.20 -8.01 0.86
CA SER A 20 -20.04 -7.38 0.21
C SER A 20 -19.00 -8.48 0.07
N SER A 21 -19.08 -9.19 -1.05
CA SER A 21 -18.08 -10.15 -1.50
C SER A 21 -16.76 -9.40 -1.56
N GLY A 22 -15.94 -9.51 -0.52
CA GLY A 22 -14.59 -9.01 -0.52
C GLY A 22 -13.89 -9.66 -1.71
N LEU A 23 -13.61 -8.86 -2.74
CA LEU A 23 -12.67 -9.27 -3.77
C LEU A 23 -11.35 -9.50 -3.05
N ALA A 24 -11.05 -10.76 -2.77
CA ALA A 24 -9.76 -11.15 -2.23
C ALA A 24 -8.75 -10.93 -3.36
N TYR A 25 -8.20 -9.73 -3.44
CA TYR A 25 -7.13 -9.42 -4.37
C TYR A 25 -5.99 -10.40 -4.11
N LYS A 26 -5.43 -10.98 -5.18
CA LYS A 26 -4.24 -11.81 -5.06
C LYS A 26 -3.03 -10.90 -4.85
N VAL A 27 -2.83 -10.50 -3.60
CA VAL A 27 -1.69 -9.69 -3.17
C VAL A 27 -0.48 -10.61 -2.97
N PRO A 28 0.67 -10.35 -3.60
CA PRO A 28 1.89 -11.10 -3.32
C PRO A 28 2.35 -10.87 -1.88
N ASP A 29 2.73 -11.90 -1.15
CA ASP A 29 3.20 -11.73 0.25
C ASP A 29 4.44 -10.83 0.34
N GLU A 30 5.38 -11.02 -0.59
CA GLU A 30 6.60 -10.22 -0.74
C GLU A 30 6.88 -9.94 -2.22
N ILE A 31 7.42 -8.77 -2.52
CA ILE A 31 8.02 -8.45 -3.82
C ILE A 31 9.45 -7.98 -3.63
N VAL A 32 10.24 -8.08 -4.70
CA VAL A 32 11.58 -7.50 -4.76
C VAL A 32 11.53 -6.26 -5.63
N ILE A 33 11.73 -5.09 -5.03
CA ILE A 33 11.78 -3.81 -5.73
C ILE A 33 13.16 -3.69 -6.38
N LYS A 34 13.16 -3.84 -7.71
CA LYS A 34 14.34 -3.69 -8.54
C LYS A 34 14.32 -2.35 -9.25
N ARG A 35 15.51 -1.79 -9.40
CA ARG A 35 15.74 -0.63 -10.25
C ARG A 35 15.42 -0.97 -11.72
N PRO A 36 14.90 -0.02 -12.53
CA PRO A 36 14.70 -0.23 -13.96
C PRO A 36 16.00 -0.65 -14.66
N LYS A 37 15.88 -1.50 -15.68
CA LYS A 37 17.02 -2.01 -16.45
C LYS A 37 17.78 -0.85 -17.09
N GLY A 38 19.10 -0.78 -16.84
CA GLY A 38 19.98 0.25 -17.40
C GLY A 38 20.26 1.42 -16.44
N ASN A 39 19.44 1.60 -15.40
CA ASN A 39 19.69 2.65 -14.42
C ASN A 39 20.78 2.20 -13.44
N THR A 40 21.59 3.16 -12.98
CA THR A 40 22.70 2.91 -12.05
C THR A 40 22.28 3.24 -10.61
N PRO A 41 22.71 2.48 -9.58
CA PRO A 41 22.50 2.87 -8.19
C PRO A 41 23.32 4.10 -7.83
N LEU A 42 22.79 4.96 -6.95
CA LEU A 42 23.50 6.15 -6.44
C LEU A 42 24.71 5.79 -5.58
N SER A 43 24.76 4.57 -5.05
CA SER A 43 25.93 4.05 -4.32
C SER A 43 25.99 2.53 -4.41
N ALA A 44 27.18 1.96 -4.26
CA ALA A 44 27.43 0.52 -4.39
C ALA A 44 26.73 -0.33 -3.31
N TRP A 45 26.44 0.25 -2.14
CA TRP A 45 25.72 -0.44 -1.06
C TRP A 45 24.20 -0.47 -1.26
N VAL A 46 23.67 0.26 -2.25
CA VAL A 46 22.23 0.31 -2.52
C VAL A 46 21.82 -0.93 -3.30
N THR A 47 21.25 -1.90 -2.59
CA THR A 47 20.73 -3.16 -3.14
C THR A 47 19.22 -3.11 -3.39
N GLU A 48 18.69 -4.16 -4.01
CA GLU A 48 17.25 -4.38 -4.16
C GLU A 48 16.55 -4.47 -2.80
N VAL A 49 15.32 -3.95 -2.72
CA VAL A 49 14.56 -3.90 -1.46
C VAL A 49 13.48 -4.97 -1.49
N LYS A 50 13.48 -5.85 -0.48
CA LYS A 50 12.37 -6.78 -0.23
C LYS A 50 11.23 -6.05 0.46
N PHE A 51 10.05 -6.08 -0.13
CA PHE A 51 8.87 -5.40 0.37
C PHE A 51 7.77 -6.41 0.71
N PRO A 52 7.43 -6.58 2.01
CA PRO A 52 6.34 -7.45 2.41
C PRO A 52 5.00 -6.71 2.36
N HIS A 53 4.03 -7.19 1.58
CA HIS A 53 2.70 -6.55 1.55
C HIS A 53 1.94 -6.73 2.86
N GLY A 54 2.09 -7.86 3.56
CA GLY A 54 1.24 -8.25 4.70
C GLY A 54 0.90 -7.10 5.66
N MET A 55 1.87 -6.65 6.46
CA MET A 55 1.64 -5.58 7.43
C MET A 55 1.28 -4.22 6.79
N HIS A 56 1.72 -3.96 5.56
CA HIS A 56 1.43 -2.71 4.86
C HIS A 56 -0.03 -2.66 4.40
N ALA A 57 -0.56 -3.76 3.85
CA ALA A 57 -1.94 -3.89 3.40
C ALA A 57 -2.93 -3.97 4.57
N VAL A 58 -2.52 -4.51 5.72
CA VAL A 58 -3.34 -4.51 6.94
C VAL A 58 -3.49 -3.11 7.54
N LYS A 59 -2.44 -2.28 7.43
CA LYS A 59 -2.39 -0.96 8.10
C LYS A 59 -2.73 0.22 7.19
N ASN A 60 -2.80 0.02 5.87
CA ASN A 60 -3.00 1.08 4.90
C ASN A 60 -3.92 0.60 3.77
N ALA A 61 -4.69 1.51 3.20
CA ALA A 61 -5.45 1.22 1.98
C ALA A 61 -4.50 1.02 0.79
N CYS A 62 -4.87 0.18 -0.19
CA CYS A 62 -4.03 -0.10 -1.35
C CYS A 62 -3.64 1.18 -2.11
N GLU A 63 -4.58 2.11 -2.23
CA GLU A 63 -4.42 3.43 -2.86
C GLU A 63 -3.42 4.36 -2.15
N SER A 64 -3.06 4.07 -0.88
CA SER A 64 -2.04 4.84 -0.17
C SER A 64 -0.64 4.70 -0.79
N CYS A 65 -0.40 3.60 -1.54
CA CYS A 65 0.83 3.37 -2.31
C CYS A 65 0.54 3.34 -3.80
N HIS A 66 -0.52 2.64 -4.21
CA HIS A 66 -1.00 2.59 -5.59
C HIS A 66 -1.83 3.83 -5.93
N HIS A 67 -1.21 5.00 -5.80
CA HIS A 67 -1.86 6.32 -5.80
C HIS A 67 -2.43 6.79 -7.15
N LYS A 68 -2.26 5.99 -8.21
CA LYS A 68 -2.90 6.19 -9.52
C LYS A 68 -3.94 5.13 -9.84
N GLU A 69 -4.03 4.10 -9.00
CA GLU A 69 -5.02 3.06 -9.12
C GLU A 69 -6.31 3.52 -8.45
N SER A 70 -7.43 2.97 -8.93
CA SER A 70 -8.75 3.23 -8.37
C SER A 70 -9.46 1.90 -8.15
N ASP A 71 -10.56 1.92 -7.43
CA ASP A 71 -11.49 0.79 -7.29
C ASP A 71 -11.89 0.15 -8.64
N LYS A 72 -11.79 0.92 -9.74
CA LYS A 72 -12.06 0.46 -11.12
C LYS A 72 -10.98 -0.40 -11.73
N THR A 73 -9.77 -0.44 -11.19
CA THR A 73 -8.69 -1.29 -11.75
C THR A 73 -8.80 -2.73 -11.27
N LEU A 74 -9.80 -3.05 -10.42
CA LEU A 74 -10.19 -4.41 -10.03
C LEU A 74 -9.01 -5.30 -9.54
N GLY A 75 -7.97 -4.69 -8.99
CA GLY A 75 -6.77 -5.39 -8.52
C GLY A 75 -5.64 -5.52 -9.54
N GLU A 76 -5.76 -4.88 -10.70
CA GLU A 76 -4.69 -4.75 -11.69
C GLU A 76 -3.70 -3.67 -11.28
N PHE A 77 -2.94 -3.95 -10.23
CA PHE A 77 -1.89 -3.06 -9.75
C PHE A 77 -0.64 -3.14 -10.63
N VAL A 78 -0.15 -2.00 -11.12
CA VAL A 78 1.12 -1.93 -11.83
C VAL A 78 2.31 -1.67 -10.90
N PRO A 79 3.52 -2.16 -11.24
CA PRO A 79 4.72 -1.78 -10.50
C PRO A 79 5.02 -0.29 -10.70
N CYS A 80 5.51 0.37 -9.65
CA CYS A 80 5.86 1.80 -9.69
C CYS A 80 6.83 2.13 -10.83
N SER A 81 7.75 1.21 -11.14
CA SER A 81 8.74 1.32 -12.22
C SER A 81 8.14 1.29 -13.63
N GLN A 82 6.83 1.04 -13.80
CA GLN A 82 6.15 1.26 -15.07
C GLN A 82 6.06 2.75 -15.43
N CYS A 83 5.94 3.62 -14.42
CA CYS A 83 5.86 5.07 -14.59
C CYS A 83 7.13 5.78 -14.09
N HIS A 84 7.61 5.42 -12.90
CA HIS A 84 8.79 6.00 -12.26
C HIS A 84 10.09 5.38 -12.80
N LYS A 85 10.46 5.76 -14.02
CA LYS A 85 11.56 5.13 -14.78
C LYS A 85 12.87 5.89 -14.77
N SER A 86 12.83 7.20 -14.63
CA SER A 86 14.03 8.04 -14.70
C SER A 86 15.06 7.63 -13.65
N ASP A 87 16.33 7.59 -14.06
CA ASP A 87 17.47 7.37 -13.17
C ASP A 87 17.99 8.66 -12.53
N ASP A 88 17.55 9.81 -13.03
CA ASP A 88 17.81 11.12 -12.45
C ASP A 88 17.21 11.20 -11.02
N PRO A 89 18.04 11.36 -9.97
CA PRO A 89 17.55 11.47 -8.60
C PRO A 89 16.79 12.78 -8.34
N ASP A 90 16.97 13.80 -9.18
CA ASP A 90 16.33 15.10 -9.06
C ASP A 90 15.00 15.18 -9.82
N ASP A 91 14.70 14.22 -10.70
CA ASP A 91 13.40 14.09 -11.33
C ASP A 91 12.32 13.76 -10.27
N PRO A 92 11.35 14.67 -10.02
CA PRO A 92 10.29 14.46 -9.03
C PRO A 92 9.39 13.26 -9.35
N THR A 93 9.39 12.81 -10.60
CA THR A 93 8.66 11.62 -11.08
C THR A 93 9.58 10.42 -11.30
N GLY A 94 10.87 10.54 -11.01
CA GLY A 94 11.86 9.50 -11.22
C GLY A 94 11.78 8.32 -10.24
N PHE A 95 12.55 7.28 -10.51
CA PHE A 95 12.55 6.05 -9.70
C PHE A 95 12.97 6.34 -8.24
N PHE A 96 13.96 7.19 -8.02
CA PHE A 96 14.43 7.51 -6.67
C PHE A 96 13.34 8.22 -5.84
N ARG A 97 12.66 9.20 -6.44
CA ARG A 97 11.64 10.02 -5.77
C ARG A 97 10.34 9.27 -5.49
N ALA A 98 10.05 8.18 -6.20
CA ALA A 98 8.94 7.29 -5.83
C ALA A 98 9.06 6.75 -4.38
N TRP A 99 10.28 6.62 -3.85
CA TRP A 99 10.54 5.99 -2.54
C TRP A 99 11.07 6.97 -1.48
N HIS A 100 11.69 8.09 -1.89
CA HIS A 100 12.46 8.99 -1.02
C HIS A 100 11.99 10.46 -1.10
N THR A 101 10.69 10.71 -1.05
CA THR A 101 10.16 12.07 -0.83
C THR A 101 9.77 12.27 0.62
N GLU A 102 9.55 13.52 1.02
CA GLU A 102 9.17 13.88 2.39
C GLU A 102 7.72 13.48 2.72
N ALA A 103 6.91 13.18 1.71
CA ALA A 103 5.48 12.91 1.86
C ALA A 103 5.08 11.53 1.32
N ALA A 104 3.91 11.07 1.75
CA ALA A 104 3.23 9.95 1.11
C ALA A 104 2.95 10.28 -0.38
N PRO A 105 2.98 9.29 -1.29
CA PRO A 105 2.97 7.84 -1.05
C PRO A 105 4.35 7.20 -0.84
N SER A 106 5.43 7.97 -0.72
CA SER A 106 6.78 7.40 -0.62
C SER A 106 7.03 6.65 0.70
N CYS A 107 7.93 5.67 0.65
CA CYS A 107 8.35 4.88 1.80
C CYS A 107 8.89 5.80 2.92
N LEU A 108 9.86 6.65 2.56
CA LEU A 108 10.51 7.55 3.50
C LEU A 108 9.51 8.55 4.09
N GLY A 109 8.70 9.20 3.27
CA GLY A 109 7.76 10.21 3.73
C GLY A 109 6.69 9.65 4.67
N CYS A 110 6.13 8.49 4.33
CA CYS A 110 5.18 7.81 5.21
C CYS A 110 5.84 7.40 6.54
N HIS A 111 7.01 6.76 6.49
CA HIS A 111 7.71 6.31 7.70
C HIS A 111 8.15 7.46 8.59
N THR A 112 8.67 8.55 8.02
CA THR A 112 9.00 9.78 8.74
C THR A 112 7.77 10.34 9.43
N THR A 113 6.63 10.43 8.74
CA THR A 113 5.36 10.88 9.34
C THR A 113 4.90 9.96 10.47
N ARG A 114 5.04 8.63 10.34
CA ARG A 114 4.70 7.71 11.44
C ARG A 114 5.63 7.88 12.64
N ARG A 115 6.91 8.18 12.43
CA ARG A 115 7.85 8.48 13.52
C ARG A 115 7.49 9.75 14.28
N THR A 116 7.04 10.81 13.61
CA THR A 116 6.57 12.02 14.30
C THR A 116 5.31 11.75 15.14
N GLN A 117 4.56 10.69 14.81
CA GLN A 117 3.42 10.18 15.59
C GLN A 117 3.84 9.17 16.69
N GLY A 118 5.13 9.07 17.00
CA GLY A 118 5.66 8.19 18.05
C GLY A 118 5.72 6.71 17.67
N LYS A 119 5.69 6.37 16.37
CA LYS A 119 5.92 4.99 15.89
C LYS A 119 7.40 4.74 15.61
N ASP A 120 7.78 3.47 15.50
CA ASP A 120 9.15 2.96 15.35
C ASP A 120 9.52 2.61 13.90
N ASN A 121 8.85 3.23 12.92
CA ASN A 121 9.09 2.97 11.51
C ASN A 121 10.55 3.27 11.08
N PRO A 122 11.14 2.47 10.16
CA PRO A 122 12.50 2.66 9.71
C PRO A 122 12.64 3.85 8.76
N VAL A 123 13.60 4.74 9.02
CA VAL A 123 13.90 5.92 8.19
C VAL A 123 15.37 6.01 7.78
N GLY A 124 16.26 5.22 8.41
CA GLY A 124 17.68 5.21 8.06
C GLY A 124 17.95 4.32 6.85
N CYS A 125 18.84 4.76 5.96
CA CYS A 125 19.13 4.12 4.67
C CYS A 125 19.35 2.59 4.77
N THR A 126 20.19 2.16 5.71
CA THR A 126 20.63 0.76 5.85
C THR A 126 19.96 0.00 7.01
N THR A 127 19.01 0.65 7.69
CA THR A 127 18.41 0.09 8.92
C THR A 127 17.41 -1.02 8.65
N ALA A 128 16.72 -0.97 7.51
CA ALA A 128 15.72 -1.96 7.13
C ALA A 128 15.62 -2.16 5.61
N CYS A 129 15.58 -1.07 4.83
CA CYS A 129 15.32 -1.16 3.39
C CYS A 129 16.55 -1.60 2.60
N HIS A 130 17.64 -0.83 2.64
CA HIS A 130 18.91 -1.18 1.97
C HIS A 130 19.86 -1.89 2.92
N LYS A 131 19.42 -3.03 3.45
CA LYS A 131 20.25 -3.85 4.31
C LYS A 131 21.37 -4.52 3.47
N PRO A 132 22.66 -4.39 3.85
CA PRO A 132 23.76 -5.10 3.20
C PRO A 132 23.62 -6.62 3.29
#